data_AF-A0A7Z9L4M0-F1
#
_entry.id   AF-A0A7Z9L4M0-F1
#
_cell.length_a   1.000
_cell.length_b   1.000
_cell.length_c   1.000
_cell.angle_alpha   90.00
_cell.angle_beta   90.00
_cell.angle_gamma   90.00
#
_symmetry.space_group_name_H-M   'P 1'
#
loop_
_entity.id
_entity.type
_entity.pdbx_description
1 polymer ?
#
loop_
_entity_poly.entity_id
_entity_poly.type
_entity_poly.pdbx_seq_one_letter_code
_entity_poly.pdbx_strand_id
1 'polypeptide(L)'
;MDEVAGVHETFNSLVDYSWTIPEGIAAAVFGLIYLRFLWHLPAWTRWVFIASASAFISGAVGVEMSTDWYEDEDLLDTLAYNLWNAVEEGLEMGGVVLFIYALLDYMGRGQDTPVKVKMSP
;
A
#
# COMPACT_ATOMS: atom_id res chain seq x y z
N MET A 1 -0.67 5.57 18.79
CA MET A 1 0.49 5.62 17.88
C MET A 1 0.80 4.21 17.46
N ASP A 2 0.35 3.83 16.25
CA ASP A 2 0.96 2.70 15.55
C ASP A 2 2.44 3.06 15.26
N GLU A 3 3.34 2.09 15.32
CA GLU A 3 4.78 2.35 15.19
C GLU A 3 5.15 2.89 13.80
N VAL A 4 4.43 2.47 12.76
CA VAL A 4 4.67 2.92 11.38
C VAL A 4 4.25 4.39 11.19
N ALA A 5 3.06 4.75 11.66
CA ALA A 5 2.59 6.14 11.66
C ALA A 5 3.47 7.05 12.55
N GLY A 6 3.89 6.54 13.71
CA GLY A 6 4.83 7.26 14.58
C GLY A 6 6.19 7.50 13.94
N VAL A 7 6.69 6.55 13.14
CA VAL A 7 7.92 6.73 12.36
C VAL A 7 7.71 7.76 11.25
N HIS A 8 6.59 7.70 10.52
CA HIS A 8 6.27 8.66 9.45
C HIS A 8 6.15 10.10 9.98
N GLU A 9 5.42 10.32 11.08
CA GLU A 9 5.36 11.62 11.77
C GLU A 9 6.71 12.07 12.33
N THR A 10 7.51 11.13 12.86
CA THR A 10 8.87 11.44 13.35
C THR A 10 9.77 11.89 12.20
N PHE A 11 9.66 11.30 11.01
CA PHE A 11 10.46 11.73 9.86
C PHE A 11 9.98 13.06 9.28
N ASN A 12 8.68 13.31 9.18
CA ASN A 12 8.14 14.60 8.74
C ASN A 12 8.50 15.74 9.71
N SER A 13 8.55 15.47 11.02
CA SER A 13 8.97 16.47 12.02
C SER A 13 10.49 16.70 12.12
N LEU A 14 11.32 15.79 11.58
CA LEU A 14 12.79 15.88 11.63
C LEU A 14 13.42 16.57 10.41
N VAL A 15 12.65 16.80 9.34
CA VAL A 15 13.16 17.29 8.07
C VAL A 15 12.30 18.46 7.59
N ASP A 16 12.90 19.63 7.33
CA ASP A 16 12.20 20.85 6.84
C ASP A 16 11.55 20.70 5.43
N TYR A 17 11.57 19.49 4.85
CA TYR A 17 10.90 19.15 3.60
C TYR A 17 10.15 17.83 3.76
N SER A 18 8.95 17.73 3.20
CA SER A 18 8.12 16.51 3.22
C SER A 18 8.91 15.31 2.68
N TRP A 19 9.09 14.28 3.52
CA TRP A 19 9.82 13.05 3.17
C TRP A 19 9.05 12.17 2.17
N THR A 20 7.80 12.55 1.85
CA THR A 20 6.91 11.88 0.90
C THR A 20 7.47 11.86 -0.52
N ILE A 21 8.25 12.87 -0.93
CA ILE A 21 8.89 12.87 -2.26
C ILE A 21 9.92 11.72 -2.37
N PRO A 22 10.90 11.57 -1.46
CA PRO A 22 11.76 10.40 -1.40
C PRO A 22 11.01 9.06 -1.37
N GLU A 23 9.97 8.95 -0.55
CA GLU A 23 9.17 7.71 -0.45
C GLU A 23 8.45 7.39 -1.76
N GLY A 24 7.86 8.38 -2.41
CA GLY A 24 7.23 8.25 -3.72
C GLY A 24 8.22 7.81 -4.80
N ILE A 25 9.45 8.36 -4.80
CA ILE A 25 10.50 7.93 -5.73
C ILE A 25 10.91 6.48 -5.45
N ALA A 26 11.14 6.11 -4.20
CA ALA A 26 11.50 4.76 -3.82
C ALA A 26 10.40 3.76 -4.22
N ALA A 27 9.13 4.07 -3.91
CA ALA A 27 7.98 3.27 -4.29
C ALA A 27 7.86 3.11 -5.81
N ALA A 28 8.09 4.17 -6.58
CA ALA A 28 8.09 4.10 -8.04
C ALA A 28 9.21 3.21 -8.59
N VAL A 29 10.43 3.33 -8.06
CA VAL A 29 11.56 2.48 -8.45
C VAL A 29 11.27 1.01 -8.15
N PHE A 30 10.78 0.70 -6.95
CA PHE A 30 10.37 -0.67 -6.60
C PHE A 30 9.24 -1.15 -7.52
N GLY A 31 8.21 -0.34 -7.73
CA GLY A 31 7.12 -0.65 -8.65
C GLY A 31 7.63 -1.04 -10.04
N LEU A 32 8.54 -0.25 -10.61
CA LEU A 32 9.16 -0.52 -11.91
C LEU A 32 9.97 -1.83 -11.92
N ILE A 33 10.74 -2.11 -10.88
CA ILE A 33 11.51 -3.35 -10.74
C ILE A 33 10.56 -4.57 -10.71
N TYR A 34 9.44 -4.45 -10.01
CA TYR A 34 8.46 -5.53 -9.85
C TYR A 34 7.40 -5.61 -10.97
N LEU A 35 7.37 -4.68 -11.95
CA LEU A 35 6.44 -4.72 -13.08
C LEU A 35 6.53 -6.04 -13.86
N ARG A 36 7.76 -6.52 -14.10
CA ARG A 36 8.00 -7.81 -14.76
C ARG A 36 7.30 -8.91 -13.98
N PHE A 37 7.49 -8.99 -12.66
CA PHE A 37 6.85 -9.99 -11.80
C PHE A 37 5.32 -9.88 -11.86
N LEU A 38 4.78 -8.67 -11.71
CA LEU A 38 3.35 -8.38 -11.72
C LEU A 38 2.67 -8.87 -13.02
N TRP A 39 3.34 -8.77 -14.16
CA TRP A 39 2.82 -9.24 -15.45
C TRP A 39 2.84 -10.76 -15.63
N HIS A 40 3.63 -11.51 -14.85
CA HIS A 40 3.61 -13.00 -14.90
C HIS A 40 2.58 -13.60 -13.93
N LEU A 41 1.96 -12.79 -13.08
CA LEU A 41 0.92 -13.27 -12.19
C LEU A 41 -0.36 -13.63 -12.95
N PRO A 42 -1.12 -14.63 -12.46
CA PRO A 42 -2.47 -14.90 -12.94
C PRO A 42 -3.33 -13.63 -12.92
N ALA A 43 -4.23 -13.50 -13.90
CA ALA A 43 -5.00 -12.27 -14.10
C ALA A 43 -5.72 -11.80 -12.83
N TRP A 44 -6.30 -12.73 -12.05
CA TRP A 44 -6.94 -12.43 -10.78
C TRP A 44 -5.97 -11.83 -9.76
N THR A 45 -4.89 -12.55 -9.44
CA THR A 45 -3.87 -12.09 -8.48
C THR A 45 -3.29 -10.73 -8.87
N ARG A 46 -3.02 -10.52 -10.16
CA ARG A 46 -2.54 -9.24 -10.67
C ARG A 46 -3.49 -8.08 -10.38
N TRP A 47 -4.79 -8.27 -10.59
CA TRP A 47 -5.78 -7.21 -10.34
C TRP A 47 -5.94 -6.92 -8.84
N VAL A 48 -5.86 -7.95 -7.99
CA VAL A 48 -5.87 -7.74 -6.54
C VAL A 48 -4.61 -7.00 -6.07
N PHE A 49 -3.44 -7.33 -6.63
CA PHE A 49 -2.19 -6.58 -6.39
C PHE A 49 -2.29 -5.10 -6.78
N ILE A 50 -2.88 -4.81 -7.94
CA ILE A 50 -3.07 -3.43 -8.39
C ILE A 50 -4.06 -2.71 -7.47
N ALA A 51 -5.16 -3.36 -7.10
CA ALA A 51 -6.14 -2.77 -6.19
C ALA A 51 -5.55 -2.50 -4.80
N SER A 52 -4.73 -3.42 -4.26
CA SER A 52 -4.07 -3.24 -2.97
C SER A 52 -3.07 -2.09 -2.99
N ALA A 53 -2.25 -2.00 -4.04
CA ALA A 53 -1.31 -0.91 -4.23
C ALA A 53 -2.03 0.44 -4.40
N SER A 54 -3.10 0.48 -5.20
CA SER A 54 -3.90 1.70 -5.38
C SER A 54 -4.51 2.16 -4.06
N ALA A 55 -5.10 1.25 -3.26
CA ALA A 55 -5.68 1.59 -1.96
C ALA A 55 -4.62 2.19 -1.02
N PHE A 56 -3.45 1.55 -0.92
CA PHE A 56 -2.35 2.02 -0.09
C PHE A 56 -1.85 3.41 -0.53
N ILE A 57 -1.55 3.60 -1.81
CA ILE A 57 -1.05 4.87 -2.34
C ILE A 57 -2.11 5.98 -2.23
N SER A 58 -3.39 5.65 -2.40
CA SER A 58 -4.46 6.65 -2.24
C SER A 58 -4.66 7.10 -0.79
N GLY A 59 -4.28 6.29 0.21
CA GLY A 59 -4.16 6.75 1.59
C GLY A 59 -3.08 7.82 1.68
N ALA A 60 -1.81 7.41 1.46
CA ALA A 60 -0.64 8.27 1.57
C ALA A 60 -0.73 9.59 0.77
N VAL A 61 -1.13 9.55 -0.52
CA VAL A 61 -1.20 10.76 -1.37
C VAL A 61 -2.48 11.55 -1.14
N GLY A 62 -3.59 10.85 -0.87
CA GLY A 62 -4.90 11.49 -0.76
C GLY A 62 -5.04 12.33 0.49
N VAL A 63 -4.35 11.93 1.57
CA VAL A 63 -4.47 12.62 2.86
C VAL A 63 -3.45 13.72 3.02
N GLU A 64 -2.20 13.56 2.58
CA GLU A 64 -1.22 14.66 2.56
C GLU A 64 -1.81 15.93 1.89
N MET A 65 -2.42 15.78 0.72
CA MET A 65 -3.10 16.90 0.03
C MET A 65 -4.35 17.44 0.73
N SER A 66 -4.99 16.65 1.58
CA SER A 66 -6.22 17.01 2.30
C SER A 66 -5.95 17.58 3.70
N THR A 67 -4.79 17.28 4.28
CA THR A 67 -4.37 17.70 5.62
C THR A 67 -3.39 18.86 5.61
N ASP A 68 -2.71 19.17 4.49
CA ASP A 68 -1.82 20.33 4.33
C ASP A 68 -2.42 21.63 4.93
N TRP A 69 -3.69 21.92 4.62
CA TRP A 69 -4.37 23.12 5.13
C TRP A 69 -4.58 23.10 6.65
N TYR A 70 -4.81 21.92 7.23
CA TYR A 70 -4.97 21.77 8.68
C TYR A 70 -3.65 21.94 9.41
N GLU A 71 -2.55 21.53 8.80
CA GLU A 71 -1.20 21.71 9.34
C GLU A 71 -0.78 23.18 9.32
N ASP A 72 -0.99 23.87 8.19
CA ASP A 72 -0.69 25.30 8.03
C ASP A 72 -1.42 26.21 9.03
N GLU A 73 -2.63 25.82 9.43
CA GLU A 73 -3.50 26.57 10.35
C GLU A 73 -3.44 26.07 11.81
N ASP A 74 -2.54 25.13 12.14
CA ASP A 74 -2.37 24.54 13.48
C ASP A 74 -3.66 23.87 14.02
N LEU A 75 -4.40 23.19 13.13
CA LEU A 75 -5.69 22.53 13.36
C LEU A 75 -5.61 21.00 13.43
N LEU A 76 -4.44 20.46 13.73
CA LEU A 76 -4.17 19.02 13.80
C LEU A 76 -5.02 18.29 14.87
N ASP A 77 -5.49 19.01 15.89
CA ASP A 77 -6.32 18.41 16.96
C ASP A 77 -7.83 18.42 16.67
N THR A 78 -8.24 18.79 15.45
CA THR A 78 -9.67 18.88 15.11
C THR A 78 -10.29 17.52 14.79
N LEU A 79 -11.61 17.39 15.02
CA LEU A 79 -12.35 16.17 14.63
C LEU A 79 -12.24 15.90 13.12
N ALA A 80 -12.19 16.95 12.31
CA ALA A 80 -12.07 16.84 10.86
C ALA A 80 -10.72 16.26 10.44
N TYR A 81 -9.61 16.74 11.00
CA TYR A 81 -8.28 16.17 10.78
C TYR A 81 -8.23 14.69 11.21
N ASN A 82 -8.69 14.39 12.43
CA ASN A 82 -8.67 13.02 12.95
C ASN A 82 -9.49 12.03 12.10
N LEU A 83 -10.61 12.47 11.52
CA LEU A 83 -11.40 11.64 10.60
C LEU A 83 -10.68 11.40 9.27
N TRP A 84 -9.98 12.40 8.73
CA TRP A 84 -9.14 12.25 7.54
C TRP A 84 -7.99 11.28 7.79
N ASN A 85 -7.30 11.43 8.93
CA ASN A 85 -6.23 10.52 9.34
C ASN A 85 -6.74 9.07 9.49
N ALA A 86 -7.92 8.87 10.10
CA ALA A 86 -8.51 7.54 10.20
C ALA A 86 -8.87 6.92 8.84
N VAL A 87 -9.25 7.74 7.84
CA VAL A 87 -9.49 7.28 6.46
C VAL A 87 -8.18 6.91 5.78
N GLU A 88 -7.12 7.69 5.99
CA GLU A 88 -5.76 7.39 5.53
C GLU A 88 -5.31 6.02 6.02
N GLU A 89 -5.21 5.87 7.34
CA GLU A 89 -4.75 4.65 8.00
C GLU A 89 -5.62 3.45 7.59
N GLY A 90 -6.93 3.65 7.46
CA GLY A 90 -7.85 2.62 7.01
C GLY A 90 -7.59 2.15 5.58
N LEU A 91 -7.27 3.07 4.66
CA LEU A 91 -6.92 2.74 3.27
C LEU A 91 -5.58 2.04 3.18
N GLU A 92 -4.58 2.49 3.93
CA GLU A 92 -3.25 1.88 3.98
C GLU A 92 -3.31 0.45 4.53
N MET A 93 -3.92 0.27 5.69
CA MET A 93 -4.08 -1.06 6.31
C MET A 93 -4.95 -1.97 5.46
N GLY A 94 -6.03 -1.44 4.87
CA GLY A 94 -6.87 -2.17 3.93
C GLY A 94 -6.10 -2.64 2.69
N GLY A 95 -5.24 -1.78 2.14
CA GLY A 95 -4.31 -2.12 1.06
C GLY A 95 -3.36 -3.26 1.46
N VAL A 96 -2.73 -3.18 2.63
CA VAL A 96 -1.84 -4.24 3.14
C VAL A 96 -2.57 -5.58 3.29
N VAL A 97 -3.78 -5.58 3.86
CA VAL A 97 -4.60 -6.79 4.01
C VAL A 97 -4.93 -7.41 2.65
N LEU A 98 -5.33 -6.60 1.66
CA LEU A 98 -5.61 -7.06 0.30
C LEU A 98 -4.37 -7.65 -0.38
N PHE A 99 -3.20 -7.04 -0.16
CA PHE A 99 -1.94 -7.54 -0.69
C PHE A 99 -1.58 -8.91 -0.11
N ILE A 100 -1.68 -9.07 1.21
CA ILE A 100 -1.46 -10.34 1.91
C ILE A 100 -2.45 -11.40 1.39
N TYR A 101 -3.72 -11.04 1.26
CA TYR A 101 -4.73 -11.93 0.68
C TYR A 101 -4.35 -12.40 -0.73
N ALA A 102 -3.88 -11.50 -1.60
CA ALA A 102 -3.48 -11.86 -2.95
C ALA A 102 -2.29 -12.85 -2.98
N LEU A 103 -1.32 -12.67 -2.08
CA LEU A 103 -0.18 -13.58 -1.91
C LEU A 103 -0.64 -14.97 -1.47
N LEU A 104 -1.51 -15.04 -0.46
CA LEU A 104 -2.02 -16.31 0.06
C LEU A 104 -2.88 -17.04 -0.98
N ASP A 105 -3.76 -16.34 -1.69
CA ASP A 105 -4.57 -16.90 -2.78
C ASP A 105 -3.68 -17.42 -3.93
N TYR A 106 -2.64 -16.68 -4.32
CA TYR A 106 -1.69 -17.12 -5.33
C TYR A 106 -0.95 -18.40 -4.93
N MET A 107 -0.48 -18.47 -3.69
CA MET A 107 0.21 -19.66 -3.16
C MET A 107 -0.73 -20.87 -3.06
N GLY A 108 -1.98 -20.67 -2.64
CA GLY A 108 -2.97 -21.73 -2.53
C GLY A 108 -3.32 -22.37 -3.88
N ARG A 109 -3.50 -21.55 -4.92
CA ARG A 109 -3.85 -22.04 -6.27
C ARG A 109 -2.77 -22.88 -6.94
N GLY A 110 -1.50 -22.74 -6.53
CA GLY A 110 -0.41 -23.58 -7.03
C GLY A 110 -0.55 -25.05 -6.62
N GLN A 111 -1.28 -25.34 -5.54
CA GLN A 111 -1.42 -26.69 -5.00
C GLN A 111 -2.50 -27.54 -5.70
N ASP A 112 -3.41 -26.91 -6.44
CA ASP A 112 -4.52 -27.57 -7.14
C ASP A 112 -4.19 -28.01 -8.57
N THR A 113 -2.92 -27.95 -8.98
CA THR A 113 -2.54 -28.33 -10.35
C THR A 113 -2.60 -29.86 -10.52
N PRO A 114 -3.53 -30.44 -11.29
CA PRO A 114 -3.62 -31.89 -11.44
C PRO A 114 -2.36 -32.41 -12.16
N VAL A 115 -1.53 -33.16 -11.44
CA VAL A 115 -0.35 -33.82 -12.01
C VAL A 115 -0.83 -34.96 -12.90
N LYS A 116 -0.72 -34.78 -14.23
CA LYS A 116 -0.99 -35.86 -15.19
C LYS A 116 0.14 -36.89 -15.12
N VAL A 117 -0.06 -37.95 -14.34
CA VAL A 117 0.82 -39.12 -14.35
C VAL A 117 0.56 -39.91 -15.63
N LYS A 118 1.50 -39.88 -16.57
CA LYS A 118 1.53 -40.81 -17.71
C LYS A 118 2.11 -42.13 -17.20
N MET A 119 1.27 -43.16 -17.04
CA MET A 119 1.77 -44.54 -16.94
C MET A 119 2.07 -45.03 -18.37
N SER A 120 3.35 -45.28 -18.66
CA SER A 120 3.75 -46.08 -19.82
C SER A 120 3.58 -47.57 -19.50
N PRO A 121 3.10 -48.39 -20.46
CA PRO A 121 2.87 -49.82 -20.29
C PRO A 121 4.16 -50.62 -20.09
#